data_AF-A0A3C1WKB1-F1
#
_entry.id   AF-A0A3C1WKB1-F1
#
_cell.length_a   1.000
_cell.length_b   1.000
_cell.length_c   1.000
_cell.angle_alpha   90.00
_cell.angle_beta   90.00
_cell.angle_gamma   90.00
#
_symmetry.space_group_name_H-M   'P 1'
#
loop_
_entity.id
_entity.type
_entity.pdbx_description
1 polymer ?
#
loop_
_entity_poly.entity_id
_entity_poly.type
_entity_poly.pdbx_seq_one_letter_code
_entity_poly.pdbx_strand_id
1 'polypeptide(L)' 'VHGNNKNISAVVKKFNPDIESMEGAAVAYCAMQFGIPWVEIRSISNRIERRDKSKWNIPLSIKNLNDELKNFIESIK' A
#
# COMPACT_ATOMS: atom_id res chain seq x y z
N VAL A 1 -7.82 -4.68 -4.22
CA VAL A 1 -9.06 -5.17 -3.54
C VAL A 1 -10.30 -4.83 -4.35
N HIS A 2 -10.61 -3.54 -4.50
CA HIS A 2 -11.78 -3.09 -5.23
C HIS A 2 -11.43 -2.88 -6.71
N GLY A 3 -11.93 -3.78 -7.56
CA GLY A 3 -11.61 -3.83 -8.99
C GLY A 3 -12.81 -3.59 -9.90
N ASN A 4 -13.86 -2.94 -9.41
CA ASN A 4 -15.02 -2.52 -10.20
C ASN A 4 -15.45 -1.11 -9.79
N ASN A 5 -16.07 -0.39 -10.72
CA ASN A 5 -16.37 1.03 -10.55
C ASN A 5 -17.27 1.31 -9.34
N LYS A 6 -18.30 0.48 -9.11
CA LYS A 6 -19.23 0.66 -7.98
C LYS A 6 -18.48 0.64 -6.64
N ASN A 7 -17.60 -0.35 -6.46
CA ASN A 7 -16.85 -0.50 -5.22
C ASN A 7 -15.78 0.57 -5.06
N ILE A 8 -15.09 0.93 -6.15
CA ILE A 8 -14.09 2.01 -6.15
C ILE A 8 -14.76 3.33 -5.72
N SER A 9 -15.89 3.70 -6.35
CA SER A 9 -16.63 4.92 -5.98
C SER A 9 -17.12 4.90 -4.53
N ALA A 10 -17.58 3.75 -4.02
CA ALA A 10 -18.01 3.63 -2.63
C ALA A 10 -16.86 3.87 -1.64
N VAL A 11 -15.69 3.31 -1.91
CA VAL A 11 -14.48 3.46 -1.08
C VAL A 11 -13.93 4.88 -1.15
N VAL A 12 -13.84 5.46 -2.34
CA VAL A 12 -13.42 6.87 -2.52
C VAL A 12 -14.35 7.81 -1.76
N LYS A 13 -15.67 7.64 -1.88
CA LYS A 13 -16.63 8.45 -1.14
C LYS A 13 -16.50 8.30 0.38
N LYS A 14 -16.21 7.09 0.86
CA LYS A 14 -16.17 6.78 2.30
C LYS A 14 -14.88 7.25 2.97
N PHE A 15 -13.74 7.14 2.29
CA PHE A 15 -12.43 7.33 2.91
C PHE A 15 -11.56 8.40 2.26
N ASN A 16 -11.92 8.89 1.06
CA ASN A 16 -11.08 9.74 0.21
C ASN A 16 -9.59 9.29 0.19
N PRO A 17 -9.29 8.01 -0.10
CA PRO A 17 -7.95 7.47 0.09
C PRO A 17 -7.05 7.73 -1.12
N ASP A 18 -5.76 7.92 -0.86
CA ASP A 18 -4.75 8.01 -1.92
C ASP A 18 -4.31 6.62 -2.44
N ILE A 19 -4.29 5.62 -1.54
CA ILE A 19 -3.74 4.27 -1.81
C ILE A 19 -4.70 3.21 -1.25
N GLU A 20 -4.80 2.09 -1.95
CA GLU A 20 -5.49 0.89 -1.47
C GLU A 20 -4.50 -0.26 -1.28
N SER A 21 -4.61 -0.96 -0.15
CA SER A 21 -3.76 -2.07 0.22
C SER A 21 -4.53 -3.09 1.10
N MET A 22 -3.99 -4.29 1.32
CA MET A 22 -4.71 -5.39 2.00
C MET A 22 -4.28 -5.62 3.45
N GLU A 23 -2.97 -5.55 3.71
CA GLU A 23 -2.40 -5.99 4.99
C GLU A 23 -2.07 -4.84 5.95
N GLY A 24 -1.91 -3.61 5.43
CA GLY A 24 -1.27 -2.51 6.16
C GLY A 24 -1.99 -2.12 7.43
N ALA A 25 -3.31 -1.91 7.31
CA ALA A 25 -4.16 -1.58 8.45
C ALA A 25 -4.18 -2.68 9.53
N ALA A 26 -4.11 -3.96 9.14
CA ALA A 26 -4.11 -5.07 10.08
C ALA A 26 -2.79 -5.14 10.86
N VAL A 27 -1.65 -4.99 10.18
CA VAL A 27 -0.32 -4.98 10.82
C VAL A 27 -0.19 -3.77 11.75
N ALA A 28 -0.58 -2.58 11.28
CA ALA A 28 -0.60 -1.35 12.08
C ALA A 28 -1.45 -1.50 13.35
N TYR A 29 -2.66 -2.04 13.22
CA TYR A 29 -3.54 -2.29 14.36
C TYR A 29 -2.88 -3.19 15.40
N CYS A 30 -2.30 -4.33 14.98
CA CYS A 30 -1.59 -5.23 15.90
C CYS A 30 -0.42 -4.52 16.58
N ALA A 31 0.45 -3.83 15.83
CA ALA A 31 1.58 -3.11 16.42
C ALA A 31 1.13 -2.08 17.46
N MET A 32 0.05 -1.34 17.18
CA MET A 32 -0.56 -0.41 18.14
C MET A 32 -1.05 -1.12 19.41
N GLN A 33 -1.72 -2.27 19.28
CA GLN A 33 -2.22 -3.03 20.45
C GLN A 33 -1.08 -3.54 21.35
N PHE A 34 0.08 -3.86 20.78
CA PHE A 34 1.24 -4.35 21.53
C PHE A 34 2.22 -3.23 21.94
N GLY A 35 1.92 -1.95 21.65
CA GLY A 35 2.81 -0.84 21.95
C GLY A 35 4.15 -0.89 21.21
N ILE A 36 4.18 -1.52 20.03
CA ILE A 36 5.39 -1.69 19.22
C ILE A 36 5.49 -0.49 18.25
N PRO A 37 6.60 0.28 18.25
CA PRO A 37 6.84 1.31 17.25
C PRO A 37 6.84 0.71 15.84
N TRP A 38 6.16 1.36 14.90
CA TRP A 38 5.98 0.83 13.54
C TRP A 38 5.98 1.93 12.49
N VAL A 39 6.33 1.54 11.27
CA VAL A 39 6.24 2.34 10.06
C VAL A 39 5.86 1.41 8.90
N GLU A 40 5.09 1.92 7.95
CA GLU A 40 4.75 1.20 6.73
C GLU A 40 5.32 1.93 5.52
N ILE A 41 6.09 1.23 4.70
CA ILE A 41 6.63 1.72 3.42
C ILE A 41 6.00 0.88 2.31
N ARG A 42 5.37 1.53 1.33
CA ARG A 42 4.79 0.87 0.15
C ARG A 42 5.20 1.56 -1.13
N SER A 43 5.26 0.77 -2.20
CA SER A 43 5.38 1.25 -3.57
C SER A 43 4.12 0.93 -4.37
N ILE A 44 3.82 1.74 -5.38
CA ILE A 44 2.64 1.56 -6.22
C ILE A 44 2.95 0.56 -7.34
N SER A 45 2.27 -0.59 -7.34
CA SER A 45 2.37 -1.58 -8.41
C SER A 45 1.44 -1.33 -9.59
N ASN A 46 0.32 -0.64 -9.34
CA ASN A 46 -0.70 -0.35 -10.34
C ASN A 46 -1.64 0.75 -9.84
N ARG A 47 -2.40 1.36 -10.76
CA ARG A 47 -3.54 2.21 -10.43
C ARG A 47 -4.76 1.35 -10.12
N ILE A 48 -5.66 1.87 -9.28
CA ILE A 48 -6.96 1.26 -9.05
C ILE A 48 -7.90 1.61 -10.20
N GLU A 49 -8.45 0.57 -10.82
CA GLU A 49 -9.36 0.64 -11.95
C GLU A 49 -10.15 -0.67 -12.03
N ARG A 50 -10.95 -0.86 -13.09
CA ARG A 50 -11.51 -2.17 -13.37
C ARG A 50 -10.37 -3.19 -13.48
N ARG A 51 -10.47 -4.29 -12.75
CA ARG A 51 -9.35 -5.23 -12.55
C ARG A 51 -8.76 -5.67 -13.88
N ASP A 52 -7.54 -5.22 -14.12
CA ASP A 52 -6.69 -5.61 -15.24
C ASP A 52 -5.28 -5.87 -14.71
N LYS A 53 -4.89 -7.14 -14.70
CA LYS A 53 -3.57 -7.54 -14.18
C LYS A 53 -2.43 -7.20 -15.15
N SER A 54 -2.72 -6.96 -16.43
CA SER A 54 -1.70 -6.65 -17.42
C SER A 54 -1.00 -5.32 -17.13
N LYS A 55 -1.67 -4.39 -16.43
CA LYS A 55 -1.13 -3.08 -16.05
C LYS A 55 -0.32 -3.10 -14.75
N TRP A 56 -0.13 -4.28 -14.15
CA TRP A 56 0.62 -4.39 -12.90
C TRP A 56 2.10 -4.49 -13.22
N ASN A 57 2.90 -3.59 -12.65
CA ASN A 57 4.35 -3.64 -12.76
C ASN A 57 4.98 -4.01 -11.41
N ILE A 58 4.77 -5.27 -11.03
CA ILE A 58 5.29 -5.83 -9.79
C ILE A 58 6.82 -5.78 -9.71
N PRO A 59 7.58 -6.09 -10.78
CA PRO A 59 9.04 -5.99 -10.72
C PRO A 59 9.53 -4.56 -10.39
N LEU A 60 8.95 -3.54 -11.02
CA LEU A 60 9.32 -2.15 -10.75
C LEU A 60 8.93 -1.72 -9.33
N SER A 61 7.75 -2.10 -8.86
CA SER A 61 7.30 -1.73 -7.51
C SER A 61 8.20 -2.35 -6.45
N ILE A 62 8.59 -3.62 -6.61
CA ILE A 62 9.51 -4.30 -5.68
C ILE A 62 10.89 -3.62 -5.70
N LYS A 63 11.41 -3.29 -6.89
CA LYS A 63 12.69 -2.57 -6.99
C LYS A 63 12.64 -1.25 -6.22
N ASN A 64 11.64 -0.42 -6.48
CA ASN A 64 11.51 0.89 -5.84
C ASN A 64 11.30 0.76 -4.32
N LEU A 65 10.53 -0.22 -3.86
CA LEU A 65 10.34 -0.49 -2.44
C LEU A 65 11.66 -0.86 -1.76
N ASN A 66 12.45 -1.73 -2.38
CA ASN A 66 13.73 -2.16 -1.82
C ASN A 66 14.76 -1.03 -1.79
N ASP A 67 14.78 -0.18 -2.81
CA ASP A 67 15.66 0.99 -2.86
C ASP A 67 15.29 1.98 -1.75
N GLU A 68 14.00 2.30 -1.58
CA GLU A 68 13.55 3.20 -0.51
C GLU A 68 13.76 2.59 0.89
N LEU A 69 13.53 1.29 1.06
CA LEU A 69 13.76 0.62 2.34
C LEU A 69 15.23 0.72 2.78
N LYS A 70 16.19 0.59 1.85
CA LYS A 70 17.61 0.77 2.15
C LYS A 70 17.90 2.20 2.62
N ASN A 71 17.40 3.20 1.88
CA ASN A 71 17.56 4.61 2.23
C ASN A 71 16.97 4.91 3.63
N PHE A 72 15.78 4.40 3.91
CA PHE A 72 15.12 4.58 5.20
C PHE A 72 15.91 3.93 6.34
N ILE A 73 16.41 2.71 6.17
CA ILE A 73 17.23 2.04 7.19
C ILE A 73 18.53 2.81 7.43
N GLU A 74 19.15 3.37 6.39
CA GLU A 74 20.35 4.19 6.53
C GLU A 74 20.09 5.52 7.24
N SER A 75 18.90 6.12 7.10
CA SER A 75 18.57 7.40 7.73
C SER A 75 18.21 7.30 9.21
N ILE A 76 17.90 6.10 9.71
CA ILE A 76 17.61 5.83 11.12
C ILE A 76 18.79 5.18 11.87
N LYS A 77 19.92 4.96 11.20
CA LYS A 77 21.19 4.61 11.84
C LYS A 77 21.84 5.84 12.45
#